data_AF-A0A7W1TGU5-F1
#
_entry.id   AF-A0A7W1TGU5-F1
#
_cell.length_a   1.000
_cell.length_b   1.000
_cell.length_c   1.000
_cell.angle_alpha   90.00
_cell.angle_beta   90.00
_cell.angle_gamma   90.00
#
_symmetry.space_group_name_H-M   'P 1'
#
loop_
_entity.id
_entity.type
_entity.pdbx_description
1 polymer ?
#
loop_
_entity_poly.entity_id
_entity_poly.type
_entity_poly.pdbx_seq_one_letter_code
_entity_poly.pdbx_strand_id
1 'polypeptide(L)'
;MLRVLKIEGQDRPVAVCDLCHDRIADAAEGRFYWATNEKGELVEKGRILFLHQRCSKSFEKGNHHLDWCQLPLEYLPILLGDTLNLDWNAARKRTDDGGHKEHT
;
A
#
# COMPACT_ATOMS: atom_id res chain seq x y z
N MET A 1 -6.01 -1.18 3.07
CA MET A 1 -6.17 -1.98 1.84
C MET A 1 -5.90 -1.13 0.61
N LEU A 2 -5.55 -1.78 -0.50
CA LEU A 2 -5.56 -1.13 -1.82
C LEU A 2 -6.97 -1.19 -2.43
N ARG A 3 -7.39 -0.11 -3.08
CA ARG A 3 -8.62 -0.03 -3.88
C ARG A 3 -8.32 0.64 -5.21
N VAL A 4 -9.16 0.40 -6.21
CA VAL A 4 -9.15 1.18 -7.44
C VAL A 4 -10.28 2.19 -7.36
N LEU A 5 -9.96 3.48 -7.48
CA LEU A 5 -10.94 4.58 -7.49
C LEU A 5 -10.79 5.41 -8.76
N LYS A 6 -11.88 6.02 -9.20
CA LYS A 6 -11.85 6.98 -10.30
C LYS A 6 -11.40 8.35 -9.79
N ILE A 7 -10.24 8.83 -10.26
CA ILE A 7 -9.63 10.13 -9.94
C ILE A 7 -9.37 10.84 -11.26
N GLU A 8 -9.91 12.05 -11.43
CA GLU A 8 -9.74 12.83 -12.68
C GLU A 8 -10.15 12.04 -13.94
N GLY A 9 -11.20 11.23 -13.83
CA GLY A 9 -11.70 10.39 -14.93
C GLY A 9 -10.92 9.09 -15.16
N GLN A 10 -9.81 8.86 -14.45
CA GLN A 10 -8.97 7.67 -14.60
C GLN A 10 -9.08 6.74 -13.40
N ASP A 11 -9.12 5.43 -13.66
CA ASP A 11 -9.06 4.42 -12.61
C ASP A 11 -7.63 4.34 -12.05
N ARG A 12 -7.47 4.67 -10.76
CA ARG A 12 -6.17 4.71 -10.10
C ARG A 12 -6.17 3.86 -8.82
N PRO A 13 -5.11 3.07 -8.59
CA PRO A 13 -4.94 2.40 -7.31
C PRO A 13 -4.70 3.44 -6.20
N VAL A 14 -5.37 3.27 -5.07
CA VAL A 14 -5.24 4.10 -3.88
C VAL A 14 -5.09 3.24 -2.65
N ALA A 15 -4.31 3.72 -1.68
CA ALA A 15 -4.27 3.15 -0.34
C ALA A 15 -5.42 3.73 0.50
N VAL A 16 -6.17 2.85 1.15
CA VAL A 16 -7.25 3.17 2.09
C VAL A 16 -6.88 2.62 3.45
N CYS A 17 -7.03 3.43 4.49
CA CYS A 17 -6.74 3.04 5.86
C CYS A 17 -7.66 1.92 6.31
N ASP A 18 -7.11 0.78 6.75
CA ASP A 18 -7.88 -0.37 7.23
C ASP A 18 -8.57 -0.11 8.58
N LEU A 19 -8.25 0.99 9.27
CA LEU A 19 -8.89 1.34 10.55
C LEU A 19 -10.06 2.32 10.37
N CYS A 20 -9.81 3.47 9.73
CA CYS A 20 -10.84 4.51 9.60
C CYS A 20 -11.57 4.49 8.25
N HIS A 21 -11.14 3.64 7.31
CA HIS A 21 -11.69 3.51 5.95
C HIS A 21 -11.56 4.76 5.05
N ASP A 22 -10.87 5.80 5.51
CA ASP A 22 -10.55 6.96 4.69
C ASP A 22 -9.33 6.68 3.79
N ARG A 23 -9.29 7.38 2.65
CA ARG A 23 -8.12 7.38 1.75
C ARG A 23 -6.89 7.91 2.48
N ILE A 24 -5.74 7.28 2.23
CA ILE A 24 -4.43 7.84 2.56
C ILE A 24 -4.03 8.74 1.39
N ALA A 25 -4.09 10.06 1.60
CA ALA A 25 -3.92 11.03 0.52
C ALA A 25 -2.46 11.15 0.06
N ASP A 26 -1.53 11.09 1.02
CA ASP A 26 -0.08 11.16 0.82
C ASP A 26 0.59 9.90 1.41
N ALA A 27 1.57 9.35 0.69
CA ALA A 27 2.35 8.21 1.15
C ALA A 27 3.14 8.52 2.44
N ALA A 28 3.53 9.77 2.67
CA ALA A 28 4.19 10.21 3.90
C ALA A 28 3.28 10.10 5.14
N GLU A 29 1.96 10.15 4.96
CA GLU A 29 0.98 9.97 6.04
C GLU A 29 0.64 8.49 6.29
N GLY A 30 1.12 7.59 5.43
CA GLY A 30 0.74 6.19 5.40
C GLY A 30 1.85 5.25 5.87
N ARG A 31 1.44 4.12 6.42
CA ARG A 31 2.32 2.99 6.73
C ARG A 31 1.67 1.71 6.30
N PHE A 32 2.46 0.74 5.90
CA PHE A 32 1.98 -0.62 5.67
C PHE A 32 2.54 -1.56 6.74
N TYR A 33 1.70 -2.52 7.14
CA TYR A 33 1.90 -3.40 8.28
C TYR A 33 1.75 -4.85 7.86
N TRP A 34 2.52 -5.73 8.49
CA TRP A 34 2.36 -7.17 8.40
C TRP A 34 2.61 -7.81 9.76
N ALA A 35 1.91 -8.91 10.05
CA ALA A 35 2.05 -9.63 11.30
C ALA A 35 3.15 -10.69 11.21
N THR A 36 4.01 -10.73 12.22
CA THR A 36 5.02 -11.76 12.42
C THR A 36 4.83 -12.48 13.75
N ASN A 37 5.38 -13.69 13.88
CA ASN A 37 5.49 -14.39 15.16
C ASN A 37 6.79 -13.97 15.87
N GLU A 38 7.02 -14.50 17.08
CA GLU A 38 8.21 -14.21 17.89
C GLU A 38 9.55 -14.56 17.19
N LYS A 39 9.51 -15.39 16.13
CA LYS A 39 10.68 -15.75 15.31
C LYS A 39 10.86 -14.85 14.09
N GLY A 40 9.99 -13.85 13.91
CA GLY A 40 9.99 -12.95 12.75
C GLY A 40 9.35 -13.56 11.49
N GLU A 41 8.66 -14.70 11.60
CA GLU A 41 8.00 -15.35 10.46
C GLU A 41 6.60 -14.78 10.25
N LEU A 42 6.15 -14.65 9.00
CA LEU A 42 4.81 -14.17 8.67
C LEU A 42 3.71 -15.07 9.28
N VAL A 43 2.83 -14.48 10.09
CA VAL A 43 1.69 -15.17 10.71
C VAL A 43 0.54 -15.34 9.73
N GLU A 44 0.24 -14.30 8.97
CA GLU A 44 -0.85 -14.29 7.99
C GLU A 44 -0.28 -14.01 6.59
N LYS A 45 0.00 -15.10 5.85
CA LYS A 45 0.55 -14.99 4.49
C LYS A 45 -0.36 -14.13 3.61
N GLY A 46 0.21 -13.08 3.03
CA GLY A 46 -0.47 -12.22 2.06
C GLY A 46 -1.32 -11.10 2.67
N ARG A 47 -1.43 -10.99 4.00
CA ARG A 47 -2.15 -9.86 4.61
C ARG A 47 -1.21 -8.70 4.89
N ILE A 48 -1.40 -7.63 4.12
CA ILE A 48 -0.79 -6.33 4.36
C ILE A 48 -1.89 -5.35 4.75
N LEU A 49 -1.75 -4.70 5.90
CA LEU A 49 -2.62 -3.62 6.32
C LEU A 49 -1.98 -2.28 5.94
N PHE A 50 -2.81 -1.29 5.66
CA PHE A 50 -2.44 0.07 5.31
C PHE A 50 -3.12 0.96 6.34
N LEU A 51 -2.36 1.79 7.04
CA LEU A 51 -2.89 2.66 8.08
C LEU A 51 -2.35 4.07 7.90
N HIS A 52 -3.16 5.09 8.22
CA HIS A 52 -2.59 6.41 8.47
C HIS A 52 -1.69 6.34 9.70
N GLN A 53 -0.64 7.16 9.74
CA GLN A 53 0.23 7.31 10.89
C GLN A 53 -0.54 7.72 12.17
N ARG A 54 -1.60 8.52 12.02
CA ARG A 54 -2.52 8.86 13.13
C ARG A 54 -3.33 7.66 13.63
N CYS A 55 -3.63 6.70 12.76
CA CYS A 55 -4.40 5.49 13.06
C CYS A 55 -3.52 4.37 13.63
N SER A 56 -2.24 4.34 13.26
CA SER A 56 -1.23 3.39 13.73
C SER A 56 -1.23 3.19 15.24
N LYS A 57 -1.17 4.28 16.02
CA LYS A 57 -1.09 4.19 17.50
C LYS A 57 -2.33 3.52 18.10
N SER A 58 -3.51 3.80 17.56
CA SER A 58 -4.76 3.19 18.04
C SER A 58 -4.83 1.72 17.65
N PHE A 59 -4.38 1.38 16.44
CA PHE A 59 -4.29 0.00 15.97
C PHE A 59 -3.36 -0.84 16.83
N GLU A 60 -2.14 -0.36 17.09
CA GLU A 60 -1.13 -1.07 17.88
C GLU A 60 -1.62 -1.33 19.32
N LYS A 61 -2.30 -0.36 19.95
CA LYS A 61 -2.92 -0.55 21.28
C LYS A 61 -4.00 -1.63 21.27
N GLY A 62 -4.85 -1.65 20.23
CA GLY A 62 -5.94 -2.62 20.09
C GLY A 62 -5.49 -4.03 19.70
N ASN A 63 -4.28 -4.18 19.14
CA ASN A 63 -3.80 -5.43 18.55
C ASN A 63 -2.45 -5.88 19.14
N HIS A 64 -2.25 -5.67 20.44
CA HIS A 64 -1.02 -6.00 21.19
C HIS A 64 -0.73 -7.51 21.34
N HIS A 65 -1.57 -8.38 20.78
CA HIS A 65 -1.45 -9.83 20.87
C HIS A 65 -0.62 -10.44 19.72
N LEU A 66 -0.17 -9.62 18.76
CA LEU A 66 0.70 -10.02 17.66
C LEU A 66 1.88 -9.05 17.55
N ASP A 67 3.01 -9.55 17.06
CA ASP A 67 4.12 -8.70 16.67
C ASP A 67 3.85 -8.11 15.29
N TRP A 68 3.72 -6.79 15.24
CA TRP A 68 3.46 -6.06 14.00
C TRP A 68 4.73 -5.36 13.53
N CYS A 69 5.20 -5.72 12.35
CA CYS A 69 6.20 -4.96 11.63
C CYS A 69 5.52 -3.89 10.76
N GLN A 70 6.23 -2.80 10.52
CA GLN A 70 5.73 -1.70 9.69
C GLN A 70 6.85 -0.98 8.95
N LEU A 71 6.51 -0.43 7.79
CA LEU A 71 7.35 0.51 7.04
C LEU A 71 6.52 1.68 6.51
N PRO A 72 7.15 2.85 6.24
CA PRO A 72 6.52 3.95 5.52
C PRO A 72 5.92 3.49 4.18
N LEU A 73 4.72 3.99 3.84
CA LEU A 73 4.01 3.59 2.62
C LEU A 73 4.77 3.95 1.33
N GLU A 74 5.60 5.00 1.37
CA GLU A 74 6.49 5.40 0.28
C GLU A 74 7.46 4.31 -0.19
N TYR A 75 7.81 3.34 0.67
CA TYR A 75 8.71 2.25 0.30
C TYR A 75 8.00 1.10 -0.41
N LEU A 76 6.67 1.02 -0.31
CA LEU A 76 5.95 -0.11 -0.88
C LEU A 76 6.13 -0.26 -2.40
N PRO A 77 6.05 0.80 -3.22
CA PRO A 77 6.32 0.68 -4.65
C PRO A 77 7.72 0.14 -4.93
N ILE A 78 8.74 0.67 -4.25
CA ILE A 78 10.15 0.26 -4.43
C ILE A 78 10.30 -1.24 -4.15
N LEU A 79 9.83 -1.70 -2.98
CA LEU A 79 9.93 -3.09 -2.56
C LEU A 79 9.18 -4.04 -3.50
N LEU A 80 8.00 -3.65 -3.98
CA LEU A 80 7.26 -4.44 -4.97
C LEU A 80 8.00 -4.49 -6.30
N GLY A 81 8.59 -3.38 -6.74
CA GLY A 81 9.40 -3.33 -7.95
C GLY A 81 10.58 -4.29 -7.91
N ASP A 82 11.35 -4.22 -6.83
CA ASP A 82 12.52 -5.08 -6.64
C ASP A 82 12.10 -6.55 -6.58
N THR A 83 11.05 -6.87 -5.81
CA THR A 83 10.54 -8.25 -5.66
C THR A 83 10.03 -8.83 -6.97
N LEU A 84 9.36 -8.01 -7.78
CA LEU A 84 8.79 -8.41 -9.07
C LEU A 84 9.77 -8.26 -10.23
N ASN A 85 11.02 -7.84 -9.96
CA ASN A 85 12.05 -7.54 -10.94
C ASN A 85 11.53 -6.59 -12.05
N LEU A 86 10.81 -5.53 -11.66
CA LEU A 86 10.22 -4.57 -12.58
C LEU A 86 11.26 -3.55 -13.04
N ASP A 87 11.37 -3.40 -14.37
CA ASP A 87 12.05 -2.25 -14.96
C ASP A 87 11.13 -1.03 -14.90
N TRP A 88 11.37 -0.17 -13.91
CA TRP A 88 10.64 1.08 -13.70
C TRP A 88 10.74 2.06 -14.87
N ASN A 89 11.86 2.08 -15.58
CA ASN A 89 12.04 2.96 -16.74
C ASN A 89 11.15 2.50 -17.89
N ALA A 90 11.08 1.19 -18.14
CA ALA A 90 10.19 0.62 -19.14
C ALA A 90 8.70 0.77 -18.74
N ALA A 91 8.38 0.62 -17.45
CA ALA A 91 7.01 0.82 -16.96
C ALA A 91 6.54 2.27 -17.15
N ARG A 92 7.40 3.25 -16.87
CA ARG A 92 7.08 4.68 -17.01
C ARG A 92 6.86 5.10 -18.45
N LYS A 93 7.67 4.60 -19.40
CA LYS A 93 7.45 4.83 -20.83
C LYS A 93 6.07 4.34 -21.30
N ARG A 94 5.63 3.16 -20.83
CA ARG A 94 4.30 2.63 -21.16
C ARG A 94 3.14 3.46 -20.60
N THR A 95 3.32 4.12 -19.46
CA THR A 95 2.29 5.00 -18.90
C THR A 95 2.27 6.36 -19.57
N ASP A 96 3.42 6.86 -20.02
CA ASP A 96 3.54 8.16 -20.70
C ASP A 96 3.06 8.09 -22.17
N ASP A 97 3.29 6.95 -22.85
CA ASP A 97 2.84 6.69 -24.23
C ASP A 97 1.37 6.22 -24.32
N GLY A 98 0.74 5.93 -23.16
CA GLY A 98 -0.59 5.32 -23.04
C GLY A 98 -1.76 6.30 -22.96
N GLY A 99 -1.66 7.44 -23.65
CA GLY A 99 -2.79 8.34 -23.85
C GLY A 99 -4.03 7.59 -24.37
N HIS A 100 -5.20 7.99 -23.85
CA HIS A 100 -6.54 7.56 -24.26
C HIS A 100 -6.59 6.89 -25.65
N LYS A 101 -6.86 5.59 -25.67
CA LYS A 101 -7.67 5.01 -26.74
C LYS A 101 -9.02 4.67 -26.14
N GLU A 102 -9.92 5.65 -26.17
CA GLU A 102 -11.35 5.39 -26.06
C GLU A 102 -11.72 4.47 -27.23
N HIS A 103 -12.01 3.21 -26.93
CA HIS A 103 -12.70 2.34 -27.87
C HIS A 103 -14.19 2.72 -27.80
N THR A 104 -14.62 3.43 -28.84
CA THR A 104 -16.03 3.69 -29.18
C THR A 104 -16.70 2.41 -29.68
#